data_AF-A0A3D5HIG1-F1
#
_entry.id   AF-A0A3D5HIG1-F1
#
_cell.length_a   1.000
_cell.length_b   1.000
_cell.length_c   1.000
_cell.angle_alpha   90.00
_cell.angle_beta   90.00
_cell.angle_gamma   90.00
#
_symmetry.space_group_name_H-M   'P 1'
#
loop_
_entity.id
_entity.type
_entity.pdbx_description
1 polymer ?
#
loop_
_entity_poly.entity_id
_entity_poly.type
_entity_poly.pdbx_seq_one_letter_code
_entity_poly.pdbx_strand_id
1 'polypeptide(L)' 'MEKEIVSEIIEMAWDDQTSFDQIEKLHGLSEKNVIKLMRRELKPSSFRMWRKRVSGRNSKHENLK' A
#
# COMPACT_ATOMS: atom_id res chain seq x y z
N MET A 1 11.53 -8.93 -15.29
CA MET A 1 10.07 -9.05 -15.42
C MET A 1 9.36 -9.10 -14.07
N GLU A 2 9.32 -10.21 -13.31
CA GLU A 2 8.52 -10.22 -12.06
C GLU A 2 9.03 -9.31 -10.94
N LYS A 3 10.36 -9.09 -10.84
CA LYS A 3 10.95 -8.19 -9.84
C LYS A 3 10.61 -6.72 -10.06
N GLU A 4 10.41 -6.28 -11.30
CA GLU A 4 10.13 -4.88 -11.61
C GLU A 4 8.74 -4.48 -11.13
N ILE A 5 7.75 -5.38 -11.31
CA ILE A 5 6.38 -5.19 -10.82
C ILE A 5 6.37 -5.05 -9.28
N VAL A 6 7.16 -5.86 -8.58
CA VAL A 6 7.26 -5.77 -7.11
C VAL A 6 7.84 -4.42 -6.68
N SER A 7 8.91 -3.96 -7.33
CA SER A 7 9.50 -2.65 -7.05
C SER A 7 8.51 -1.51 -7.32
N GLU A 8 7.77 -1.59 -8.44
CA GLU A 8 6.73 -0.61 -8.81
C GLU A 8 5.62 -0.55 -7.77
N ILE A 9 5.10 -1.71 -7.32
CA ILE A 9 4.09 -1.76 -6.26
C ILE A 9 4.62 -1.19 -4.94
N ILE A 10 5.90 -1.44 -4.60
CA ILE A 10 6.52 -0.89 -3.38
C ILE A 10 6.64 0.64 -3.49
N GLU A 11 7.06 1.16 -4.64
CA GLU A 11 7.15 2.61 -4.89
C GLU A 11 5.77 3.26 -4.81
N MET A 12 4.77 2.70 -5.50
CA MET A 12 3.38 3.13 -5.45
C MET A 12 2.83 3.09 -4.02
N ALA A 13 3.06 2.00 -3.28
CA ALA A 13 2.58 1.88 -1.91
C ALA A 13 3.33 2.80 -0.93
N TRP A 14 4.53 3.26 -1.26
CA TRP A 14 5.28 4.24 -0.47
C TRP A 14 4.84 5.68 -0.72
N ASP A 15 4.33 5.95 -1.93
CA ASP A 15 3.73 7.23 -2.29
C ASP A 15 2.40 7.40 -1.55
N ASP A 16 2.37 8.37 -0.64
CA ASP A 16 1.19 8.71 0.11
C ASP A 16 0.04 9.19 -0.82
N GLN A 17 0.26 9.56 -2.09
CA GLN A 17 -0.84 9.93 -3.00
C GLN A 17 -1.56 8.73 -3.62
N THR A 18 -0.97 7.54 -3.60
CA THR A 18 -1.57 6.37 -4.24
C THR A 18 -2.50 5.63 -3.28
N SER A 19 -3.77 5.46 -3.69
CA SER A 19 -4.72 4.62 -2.96
C SER A 19 -4.50 3.14 -3.26
N PHE A 20 -4.87 2.27 -2.31
CA PHE A 20 -4.85 0.82 -2.56
C PHE A 20 -5.76 0.42 -3.73
N ASP A 21 -6.86 1.14 -3.96
CA ASP A 21 -7.76 0.94 -5.10
C ASP A 21 -7.06 1.16 -6.45
N GLN A 22 -6.12 2.11 -6.52
CA GLN A 22 -5.37 2.38 -7.74
C GLN A 22 -4.35 1.27 -8.01
N ILE A 23 -3.70 0.76 -6.96
CA ILE A 23 -2.80 -0.41 -7.05
C ILE A 23 -3.59 -1.65 -7.47
N GLU A 24 -4.82 -1.82 -6.94
CA GLU A 24 -5.70 -2.91 -7.33
C GLU A 24 -6.15 -2.81 -8.79
N LYS A 25 -6.46 -1.61 -9.28
CA LYS A 25 -6.81 -1.39 -10.70
C LYS A 25 -5.67 -1.68 -11.67
N LEU A 26 -4.43 -1.32 -11.29
CA LEU A 26 -3.26 -1.46 -12.17
C LEU A 26 -2.63 -2.86 -12.10
N HIS A 27 -2.55 -3.45 -10.91
CA HIS A 27 -1.85 -4.71 -10.66
C HIS A 27 -2.76 -5.85 -10.18
N GLY A 28 -4.06 -5.61 -9.97
CA GLY A 28 -4.99 -6.63 -9.46
C GLY A 28 -4.75 -7.01 -7.98
N LEU A 29 -3.97 -6.22 -7.24
CA LEU A 29 -3.63 -6.51 -5.85
C LEU A 29 -4.49 -5.71 -4.88
N SER A 30 -5.38 -6.40 -4.18
CA SER A 30 -6.10 -5.84 -3.03
C SER A 30 -5.15 -5.32 -1.94
N GLU A 31 -5.64 -4.39 -1.12
CA GLU A 31 -4.90 -3.83 0.03
C GLU A 31 -4.23 -4.93 0.88
N LYS A 32 -4.95 -6.03 1.15
CA LYS A 32 -4.42 -7.15 1.95
C LYS A 32 -3.20 -7.79 1.31
N ASN A 33 -3.19 -7.92 -0.02
CA ASN A 33 -2.07 -8.49 -0.75
C ASN A 33 -0.90 -7.53 -0.81
N VAL A 34 -1.15 -6.22 -0.98
CA VAL A 34 -0.11 -5.18 -0.89
C VAL A 34 0.52 -5.15 0.49
N ILE A 35 -0.26 -5.21 1.57
CA ILE A 35 0.26 -5.26 2.94
C ILE A 35 1.14 -6.50 3.15
N LYS A 36 0.72 -7.66 2.65
CA LYS A 36 1.52 -8.91 2.73
C LYS A 36 2.83 -8.78 1.95
N LEU A 37 2.77 -8.20 0.75
CA LEU A 37 3.94 -7.93 -0.08
C LEU A 37 4.91 -6.99 0.65
N MET A 38 4.42 -5.83 1.09
CA MET A 38 5.20 -4.84 1.84
C MET A 38 5.85 -5.44 3.09
N ARG A 39 5.14 -6.34 3.79
CA ARG A 39 5.69 -7.03 4.97
C ARG A 39 6.81 -8.02 4.62
N ARG A 40 6.77 -8.62 3.43
CA ARG A 40 7.78 -9.58 2.95
C ARG A 40 9.02 -8.87 2.41
N GLU A 41 8.83 -7.77 1.69
CA GLU A 41 9.90 -7.07 0.98
C GLU A 41 10.62 -6.03 1.87
N LEU A 42 9.92 -5.39 2.81
CA LEU A 42 10.51 -4.37 3.67
C LEU A 42 11.09 -4.94 4.96
N LYS A 43 12.12 -4.27 5.47
CA LYS A 43 12.62 -4.51 6.83
C LYS A 43 11.52 -4.23 7.87
N PRO A 44 11.49 -4.95 9.00
CA PRO A 44 10.46 -4.76 10.04
C PRO A 44 10.33 -3.33 10.59
N SER A 45 11.42 -2.55 10.60
CA SER A 45 11.38 -1.13 10.99
C SER A 45 10.68 -0.26 9.95
N SER A 46 11.06 -0.40 8.67
CA SER A 46 10.44 0.31 7.55
C SER A 46 8.95 -0.02 7.41
N PHE A 47 8.59 -1.31 7.51
CA PHE A 47 7.19 -1.73 7.47
C PHE A 47 6.35 -1.09 8.59
N ARG A 48 6.89 -1.00 9.81
CA ARG A 48 6.20 -0.33 10.93
C ARG A 48 6.00 1.17 10.66
N MET A 49 6.98 1.86 10.09
CA MET A 49 6.85 3.28 9.73
C MET A 49 5.78 3.47 8.65
N TRP A 50 5.83 2.67 7.61
CA TRP A 50 4.82 2.65 6.55
C TRP A 50 3.42 2.41 7.10
N ARG A 51 3.26 1.37 7.92
CA ARG A 51 1.96 0.98 8.46
C ARG A 51 1.38 2.09 9.33
N LYS A 52 2.20 2.84 10.08
CA LYS A 52 1.76 4.03 10.81
C LYS A 52 1.23 5.12 9.87
N ARG A 53 1.88 5.35 8.71
CA ARG A 53 1.42 6.34 7.72
C ARG A 53 0.11 5.93 7.06
N VAL A 54 0.02 4.70 6.55
CA VAL A 54 -1.16 4.25 5.79
C VAL A 54 -2.35 3.88 6.69
N SER A 55 -2.11 3.40 7.92
CA SER A 55 -3.17 3.07 8.88
C SER A 55 -3.74 4.29 9.61
N GLY A 56 -3.06 5.44 9.55
CA GLY A 56 -3.56 6.71 10.06
C GLY A 56 -4.65 7.33 9.19
N ARG A 57 -4.86 6.79 7.98
CA ARG A 57 -6.02 7.08 7.15
C ARG A 57 -7.20 6.30 7.71
N ASN A 58 -7.82 6.84 8.76
CA ASN A 58 -9.21 6.51 9.03
C ASN A 58 -9.95 6.71 7.72
N SER A 59 -10.47 5.61 7.17
CA SER A 59 -11.53 5.62 6.19
C SER A 59 -12.58 6.62 6.67
N LYS A 60 -12.55 7.83 6.10
CA LYS A 60 -13.64 8.78 6.16
C LYS A 60 -14.80 8.10 5.41
N HIS A 61 -15.46 7.16 6.05
CA HIS A 61 -16.87 6.95 5.74
C HIS A 61 -17.54 8.29 6.08
N GLU A 62 -17.83 9.03 5.02
CA GLU A 62 -19.06 9.78 4.87
C GLU A 62 -19.65 10.33 6.17
N ASN A 63 -19.31 11.58 6.50
CA ASN A 63 -20.33 12.48 7.02
C ASN A 63 -20.59 13.54 5.95
N LEU A 64 -21.29 13.12 4.90
CA LEU A 64 -22.23 14.01 4.22
C LEU A 64 -23.48 14.02 5.11
N LYS A 65 -23.56 15.01 6.01
CA LYS A 65 -24.82 15.50 6.56
C LYS A 65 -25.00 16.92 6.11
#